data_AF-A0A378Y1Y2-F1
#
_entry.id   AF-A0A378Y1Y2-F1
#
_cell.length_a   1.000
_cell.length_b   1.000
_cell.length_c   1.000
_cell.angle_alpha   90.00
_cell.angle_beta   90.00
_cell.angle_gamma   90.00
#
_symmetry.space_group_name_H-M   'P 1'
#
loop_
_entity.id
_entity.type
_entity.pdbx_description
1 polymer ?
#
loop_
_entity_poly.entity_id
_entity_poly.type
_entity_poly.pdbx_seq_one_letter_code
_entity_poly.pdbx_strand_id
1 'polypeptide(L)'
;MEYTKKVHKQYYQFFNLSKKIARLSNWIWSIIAVGLLFYLIGFFKLDLQLMGYSATVAVGMLVVKLIEWISGSIGLYLGTKHPELRYMQGADLNGWYDSTYDYNLKQNWLTKAVENLSVVGVNFSSKKIFSPSANKGKYEYKLSQQYPDSNIVATDICVPNEHIQTSDNIVYLTEPNDALKSAECLSKMGVQKVDLIWDIKGALWHTKDISKFNSLLETYLDILSDNGAVIIDAYDFSSKYILNLKPKNKGYKENSTYTVIKKRLKKVSWFEEAFEVVLTGEGEAKMAVLFKKMH
;
A
#
# COMPACT_ATOMS: atom_id res chain seq x y z
N MET A 1 -9.18 9.37 -24.67
CA MET A 1 -9.43 7.91 -24.68
C MET A 1 -8.34 7.11 -25.38
N GLU A 2 -7.90 7.51 -26.57
CA GLU A 2 -6.90 6.75 -27.35
C GLU A 2 -5.48 6.78 -26.74
N TYR A 3 -5.07 7.93 -26.19
CA TYR A 3 -3.82 8.07 -25.43
C TYR A 3 -3.75 7.11 -24.23
N THR A 4 -4.83 7.05 -23.45
CA THR A 4 -4.96 6.15 -22.28
C THR A 4 -4.80 4.70 -22.71
N LYS A 5 -5.49 4.25 -23.77
CA LYS A 5 -5.35 2.89 -24.32
C LYS A 5 -3.92 2.55 -24.75
N LYS A 6 -3.20 3.50 -25.35
CA LYS A 6 -1.80 3.31 -25.78
C LYS A 6 -0.86 3.12 -24.58
N VAL A 7 -0.97 3.97 -23.55
CA VAL A 7 -0.17 3.88 -22.33
C VAL A 7 -0.44 2.56 -21.60
N HIS A 8 -1.70 2.14 -21.52
CA HIS A 8 -2.09 0.85 -20.91
C HIS A 8 -1.46 -0.35 -21.63
N LYS A 9 -1.56 -0.37 -22.97
CA LYS A 9 -0.96 -1.43 -23.79
C LYS A 9 0.56 -1.50 -23.59
N GLN A 10 1.24 -0.36 -23.58
CA GLN A 10 2.68 -0.28 -23.35
C GLN A 10 3.07 -0.81 -21.97
N TYR A 11 2.40 -0.35 -20.91
CA TYR A 11 2.63 -0.83 -19.56
C TYR A 11 2.49 -2.36 -19.46
N TYR A 12 1.39 -2.91 -19.99
CA TYR A 12 1.13 -4.34 -19.96
C TYR A 12 2.18 -5.15 -20.74
N GLN A 13 2.64 -4.63 -21.89
CA GLN A 13 3.70 -5.27 -22.68
C GLN A 13 5.02 -5.33 -21.93
N PHE A 14 5.49 -4.20 -21.39
CA PHE A 14 6.75 -4.13 -20.65
C PHE A 14 6.71 -4.96 -19.37
N PHE A 15 5.61 -4.88 -18.62
CA PHE A 15 5.46 -5.63 -17.37
C PHE A 15 5.43 -7.15 -17.61
N ASN A 16 4.67 -7.61 -18.61
CA ASN A 16 4.64 -9.05 -18.92
C ASN A 16 5.94 -9.56 -19.52
N LEU A 17 6.63 -8.75 -20.34
CA LEU A 17 7.95 -9.10 -20.84
C LEU A 17 8.93 -9.28 -19.68
N SER A 18 9.00 -8.31 -18.77
CA SER A 18 9.82 -8.39 -17.56
C SER A 18 9.47 -9.63 -16.73
N LYS A 19 8.19 -9.90 -16.49
CA LYS A 19 7.72 -11.08 -15.73
C LYS A 19 8.10 -12.42 -16.39
N LYS A 20 8.02 -12.50 -17.73
CA LYS A 20 8.43 -13.71 -18.49
C LYS A 20 9.94 -13.93 -18.37
N ILE A 21 10.75 -12.89 -18.55
CA ILE A 21 12.22 -13.00 -18.43
C ILE A 21 12.61 -13.30 -16.97
N ALA A 22 11.95 -12.70 -15.98
CA ALA A 22 12.18 -12.96 -14.56
C ALA A 22 11.94 -14.43 -14.18
N ARG A 23 10.94 -15.11 -14.77
CA ARG A 23 10.73 -16.55 -14.59
C ARG A 23 11.90 -17.39 -15.11
N LEU A 24 12.56 -16.92 -16.16
CA LEU A 24 13.73 -17.55 -16.74
C LEU A 24 15.05 -17.12 -16.06
N SER A 25 15.00 -16.19 -15.11
CA SER A 25 16.18 -15.60 -14.48
C SER A 25 17.18 -16.63 -13.95
N ASN A 26 16.68 -17.67 -13.26
CA ASN A 26 17.53 -18.71 -12.69
C ASN A 26 18.24 -19.53 -13.78
N TRP A 27 17.55 -19.80 -14.90
CA TRP A 27 18.14 -20.47 -16.06
C TRP A 27 19.17 -19.59 -16.75
N ILE A 28 18.89 -18.29 -16.91
CA ILE A 28 19.83 -17.32 -17.50
C ILE A 28 21.15 -17.29 -16.72
N TRP A 29 21.09 -17.20 -15.39
CA TRP A 29 22.31 -17.23 -14.56
C TRP A 29 23.04 -18.56 -14.64
N SER A 30 22.32 -19.67 -14.69
CA SER A 30 22.92 -21.00 -14.87
C SER A 30 23.64 -21.11 -16.21
N ILE A 31 23.05 -20.58 -17.29
CA ILE A 31 23.67 -20.56 -18.62
C ILE A 31 24.90 -19.65 -18.65
N ILE A 32 24.85 -18.47 -18.00
CA ILE A 32 26.02 -17.59 -17.87
C ILE A 32 27.14 -18.30 -17.12
N ALA A 33 26.84 -18.97 -16.00
CA ALA A 33 27.83 -19.69 -15.21
C ALA A 33 28.47 -20.84 -16.01
N VAL A 34 27.67 -21.62 -16.73
CA VAL A 34 28.15 -22.69 -17.62
C VAL A 34 29.00 -22.12 -18.77
N GLY A 35 28.57 -21.02 -19.38
CA GLY A 35 29.34 -20.32 -20.41
C GLY A 35 30.68 -19.83 -19.89
N LEU A 36 30.72 -19.21 -18.72
CA LEU A 36 31.98 -18.78 -18.09
C LEU A 36 32.90 -19.96 -17.77
N LEU A 37 32.36 -21.10 -17.34
CA LEU A 37 33.14 -22.32 -17.12
C LEU A 37 33.78 -22.81 -18.44
N PHE A 38 33.02 -22.89 -19.52
CA PHE A 38 33.55 -23.30 -20.83
C PHE A 38 34.55 -22.29 -21.40
N TYR A 39 34.35 -21.00 -21.15
CA TYR A 39 35.31 -19.96 -21.50
C TYR A 39 36.66 -20.20 -20.79
N LEU A 40 36.64 -20.48 -19.49
CA LEU A 40 37.86 -20.80 -18.73
C LEU A 40 38.55 -22.07 -19.24
N ILE A 41 37.78 -23.12 -19.55
CA ILE A 41 38.33 -24.35 -20.15
C ILE A 41 39.01 -24.04 -21.49
N GLY A 42 38.36 -23.24 -22.35
CA GLY A 42 38.94 -22.81 -23.62
C GLY A 42 40.22 -22.00 -23.43
N PHE A 43 40.24 -21.09 -22.46
CA PHE A 43 41.42 -20.30 -22.11
C PHE A 43 42.61 -21.18 -21.70
N PHE A 44 42.41 -22.14 -20.78
CA PHE A 44 43.48 -23.05 -20.36
C PHE A 44 43.95 -24.00 -21.47
N LYS A 45 43.08 -24.33 -22.43
CA LYS A 45 43.42 -25.17 -23.59
C LYS A 45 43.90 -24.38 -24.81
N LEU A 46 43.96 -23.05 -24.73
CA LEU A 46 44.22 -22.15 -25.87
C LEU A 46 43.25 -22.35 -27.05
N ASP A 47 42.03 -22.80 -26.78
CA ASP A 47 40.97 -22.99 -27.76
C ASP A 47 40.15 -21.69 -27.93
N LEU A 48 40.60 -20.85 -28.87
CA LEU A 48 39.98 -19.57 -29.17
C LEU A 48 38.54 -19.69 -29.69
N GLN A 49 38.19 -20.80 -30.35
CA GLN A 49 36.83 -21.01 -30.85
C GLN A 49 35.88 -21.26 -29.68
N LEU A 50 36.24 -22.16 -28.77
CA LEU A 50 35.46 -22.44 -27.56
C LEU A 50 35.30 -21.18 -26.69
N MET A 51 36.37 -20.38 -26.55
CA MET A 51 36.31 -19.09 -25.86
C MET A 51 35.31 -18.14 -26.56
N GLY A 52 35.39 -18.00 -27.88
CA GLY A 52 34.51 -17.12 -28.65
C GLY A 52 33.04 -17.49 -28.54
N TYR A 53 32.69 -18.79 -28.67
CA TYR A 53 31.32 -19.27 -28.52
C TYR A 53 30.78 -19.03 -27.10
N SER A 54 31.58 -19.36 -26.09
CA SER A 54 31.20 -19.22 -24.68
C SER A 54 30.97 -17.77 -24.29
N ALA A 55 31.84 -16.86 -24.75
CA ALA A 55 31.68 -15.42 -24.55
C ALA A 55 30.41 -14.90 -25.25
N THR A 56 30.14 -15.34 -26.48
CA THR A 56 28.94 -14.94 -27.23
C THR A 56 27.65 -15.33 -26.51
N VAL A 57 27.57 -16.56 -25.97
CA VAL A 57 26.42 -17.03 -25.19
C VAL A 57 26.25 -16.20 -23.90
N ALA A 58 27.34 -15.98 -23.15
CA ALA A 58 27.28 -15.19 -21.92
C ALA A 58 26.84 -13.74 -22.18
N VAL A 59 27.40 -13.09 -23.21
CA VAL A 59 27.01 -11.73 -23.63
C VAL A 59 25.54 -11.69 -24.06
N GLY A 60 25.07 -12.65 -24.86
CA GLY A 60 23.67 -12.74 -25.25
C GLY A 60 22.71 -12.82 -24.05
N MET A 61 23.07 -13.62 -23.05
CA MET A 61 22.30 -13.75 -21.81
C MET A 61 22.32 -12.46 -20.95
N LEU A 62 23.45 -11.75 -20.91
CA LEU A 62 23.55 -10.44 -20.26
C LEU A 62 22.68 -9.38 -20.95
N VAL A 63 22.62 -9.39 -22.29
CA VAL A 63 21.72 -8.50 -23.05
C VAL A 63 20.25 -8.78 -22.71
N VAL A 64 19.84 -10.05 -22.60
CA VAL A 64 18.48 -10.41 -22.15
C VAL A 64 18.18 -9.84 -20.76
N LYS A 65 19.15 -9.88 -19.83
CA LYS A 65 19.03 -9.30 -18.49
C LYS A 65 18.92 -7.78 -18.52
N LEU A 66 19.67 -7.12 -19.39
CA LEU A 66 19.58 -5.68 -19.59
C LEU A 66 18.18 -5.29 -20.11
N ILE A 67 17.63 -6.04 -21.06
CA ILE A 67 16.26 -5.82 -21.58
C ILE A 67 15.22 -6.01 -20.48
N GLU A 68 15.36 -7.03 -19.62
CA GLU A 68 14.49 -7.24 -18.45
C GLU A 68 14.51 -6.02 -17.53
N TRP A 69 15.71 -5.53 -17.20
CA TRP A 69 15.90 -4.39 -16.31
C TRP A 69 15.32 -3.10 -16.90
N ILE A 70 15.56 -2.81 -18.18
CA ILE A 70 14.99 -1.65 -18.89
C ILE A 70 13.46 -1.76 -18.90
N SER A 71 12.92 -2.92 -19.27
CA SER A 71 11.47 -3.14 -19.34
C SER A 71 10.81 -2.99 -17.97
N GLY A 72 11.43 -3.54 -16.92
CA GLY A 72 10.97 -3.38 -15.53
C GLY A 72 11.01 -1.92 -15.08
N SER A 73 12.07 -1.18 -15.43
CA SER A 73 12.23 0.23 -15.08
C SER A 73 11.21 1.13 -15.80
N ILE A 74 10.95 0.88 -17.09
CA ILE A 74 9.89 1.57 -17.85
C ILE A 74 8.53 1.26 -17.26
N GLY A 75 8.25 -0.01 -16.94
CA GLY A 75 7.01 -0.42 -16.27
C GLY A 75 6.84 0.32 -14.95
N LEU A 76 7.87 0.35 -14.10
CA LEU A 76 7.86 1.07 -12.82
C LEU A 76 7.60 2.57 -13.04
N TYR A 77 8.32 3.21 -13.95
CA TYR A 77 8.14 4.62 -14.27
C TYR A 77 6.70 4.93 -14.69
N LEU A 78 6.15 4.17 -15.64
CA LEU A 78 4.77 4.30 -16.06
C LEU A 78 3.79 4.08 -14.89
N GLY A 79 4.01 3.07 -14.06
CA GLY A 79 3.20 2.80 -12.87
C GLY A 79 3.29 3.89 -11.79
N THR A 80 4.41 4.63 -11.70
CA THR A 80 4.51 5.79 -10.78
C THR A 80 3.74 7.01 -11.29
N LYS A 81 3.68 7.21 -12.61
CA LYS A 81 2.93 8.29 -13.26
C LYS A 81 1.43 8.00 -13.34
N HIS A 82 1.08 6.72 -13.48
CA HIS A 82 -0.27 6.21 -13.65
C HIS A 82 -0.52 5.07 -12.65
N PRO A 83 -0.75 5.38 -11.37
CA PRO A 83 -0.92 4.38 -10.32
C PRO A 83 -2.02 3.36 -10.61
N GLU A 84 -3.08 3.76 -11.31
CA GLU A 84 -4.18 2.90 -11.74
C GLU A 84 -3.71 1.68 -12.54
N LEU A 85 -2.62 1.81 -13.30
CA LEU A 85 -2.05 0.72 -14.10
C LEU A 85 -1.52 -0.42 -13.23
N ARG A 86 -1.03 -0.11 -12.04
CA ARG A 86 -0.44 -1.10 -11.11
C ARG A 86 -1.50 -2.05 -10.54
N TYR A 87 -2.75 -1.60 -10.47
CA TYR A 87 -3.88 -2.36 -9.93
C TYR A 87 -4.65 -3.17 -10.99
N MET A 88 -4.32 -3.01 -12.27
CA MET A 88 -4.99 -3.71 -13.36
C MET A 88 -4.71 -5.22 -13.37
N GLN A 89 -5.61 -5.97 -14.00
CA GLN A 89 -5.43 -7.41 -14.16
C GLN A 89 -4.06 -7.75 -14.78
N GLY A 90 -3.29 -8.58 -14.08
CA GLY A 90 -1.97 -9.03 -14.51
C GLY A 90 -0.80 -8.11 -14.12
N ALA A 91 -1.05 -6.92 -13.57
CA ALA A 91 -0.06 -5.99 -13.04
C ALA A 91 0.48 -6.43 -11.65
N ASP A 92 1.40 -5.65 -11.07
CA ASP A 92 2.13 -5.96 -9.83
C ASP A 92 1.29 -5.87 -8.55
N LEU A 93 0.31 -4.96 -8.53
CA LEU A 93 -0.65 -4.77 -7.43
C LEU A 93 -2.05 -5.29 -7.76
N ASN A 94 -2.19 -6.10 -8.81
CA ASN A 94 -3.46 -6.80 -9.07
C ASN A 94 -3.84 -7.68 -7.87
N GLY A 95 -5.06 -7.52 -7.35
CA GLY A 95 -5.52 -8.24 -6.15
C GLY A 95 -4.70 -7.94 -4.89
N TRP A 96 -4.03 -6.77 -4.85
CA TRP A 96 -3.19 -6.38 -3.73
C TRP A 96 -3.95 -6.34 -2.40
N TYR A 97 -5.19 -5.83 -2.38
CA TYR A 97 -6.00 -5.76 -1.17
C TYR A 97 -6.20 -7.16 -0.55
N ASP A 98 -6.77 -8.11 -1.30
CA ASP A 98 -7.06 -9.45 -0.76
C ASP A 98 -5.77 -10.18 -0.37
N SER A 99 -4.69 -10.05 -1.16
CA SER A 99 -3.39 -10.64 -0.82
C SER A 99 -2.80 -10.07 0.48
N THR A 100 -2.96 -8.76 0.69
CA THR A 100 -2.49 -8.07 1.90
C THR A 100 -3.34 -8.44 3.10
N TYR A 101 -4.66 -8.49 2.91
CA TYR A 101 -5.60 -8.90 3.94
C TYR A 101 -5.34 -10.33 4.40
N ASP A 102 -5.22 -11.29 3.49
CA ASP A 102 -4.94 -12.69 3.83
C ASP A 102 -3.59 -12.87 4.55
N TYR A 103 -2.59 -12.09 4.15
CA TYR A 103 -1.31 -12.04 4.84
C TYR A 103 -1.48 -11.50 6.28
N ASN A 104 -2.16 -10.36 6.44
CA ASN A 104 -2.40 -9.72 7.72
C ASN A 104 -3.24 -10.58 8.66
N LEU A 105 -4.19 -11.34 8.11
CA LEU A 105 -4.94 -12.37 8.84
C LEU A 105 -4.01 -13.43 9.42
N LYS A 106 -3.10 -13.99 8.63
CA LYS A 106 -2.13 -15.00 9.09
C LYS A 106 -1.19 -14.47 10.16
N GLN A 107 -0.91 -13.17 10.15
CA GLN A 107 -0.04 -12.51 11.13
C GLN A 107 -0.78 -12.01 12.39
N ASN A 108 -2.10 -12.19 12.48
CA ASN A 108 -2.96 -11.57 13.50
C ASN A 108 -2.73 -10.05 13.62
N TRP A 109 -2.56 -9.39 12.46
CA TRP A 109 -2.15 -7.99 12.41
C TRP A 109 -3.12 -7.07 13.15
N LEU A 110 -4.43 -7.22 12.95
CA LEU A 110 -5.43 -6.33 13.54
C LEU A 110 -5.40 -6.39 15.08
N THR A 111 -5.33 -7.59 15.66
CA THR A 111 -5.22 -7.78 17.10
C THR A 111 -3.99 -7.07 17.65
N LYS A 112 -2.81 -7.31 17.04
CA LYS A 112 -1.56 -6.65 17.45
C LYS A 112 -1.62 -5.13 17.30
N ALA A 113 -2.20 -4.63 16.20
CA ALA A 113 -2.36 -3.20 15.96
C ALA A 113 -3.23 -2.56 17.06
N VAL A 114 -4.34 -3.20 17.42
CA VAL A 114 -5.25 -2.73 18.48
C VAL A 114 -4.59 -2.81 19.87
N GLU A 115 -3.83 -3.86 20.17
CA GLU A 115 -3.02 -3.95 21.40
C GLU A 115 -1.97 -2.83 21.48
N ASN A 116 -1.29 -2.53 20.38
CA ASN A 116 -0.33 -1.42 20.34
C ASN A 116 -1.03 -0.06 20.56
N LEU A 117 -2.23 0.12 20.01
CA LEU A 117 -3.04 1.33 20.18
C LEU A 117 -3.48 1.53 21.64
N SER A 118 -3.85 0.45 22.34
CA SER A 118 -4.26 0.54 23.75
C SER A 118 -3.14 0.98 24.69
N VAL A 119 -1.88 0.63 24.38
CA VAL A 119 -0.69 1.08 25.14
C VAL A 119 -0.57 2.61 25.18
N VAL A 120 -1.04 3.30 24.13
CA VAL A 120 -1.02 4.76 24.04
C VAL A 120 -2.37 5.40 24.35
N GLY A 121 -3.30 4.66 24.97
CA GLY A 121 -4.57 5.19 25.45
C GLY A 121 -5.70 5.21 24.41
N VAL A 122 -5.51 4.63 23.22
CA VAL A 122 -6.61 4.48 22.24
C VAL A 122 -7.44 3.27 22.62
N ASN A 123 -8.70 3.50 22.99
CA ASN A 123 -9.68 2.45 23.24
C ASN A 123 -10.75 2.45 22.13
N PHE A 124 -11.13 1.26 21.68
CA PHE A 124 -12.19 1.06 20.68
C PHE A 124 -13.57 0.90 21.29
N SER A 125 -13.70 0.44 22.55
CA SER A 125 -15.00 0.20 23.18
C SER A 125 -15.84 1.47 23.28
N SER A 126 -17.12 1.35 22.91
CA SER A 126 -18.12 2.43 22.96
C SER A 126 -17.72 3.67 22.18
N LYS A 127 -17.00 3.51 21.06
CA LYS A 127 -16.56 4.62 20.20
C LYS A 127 -17.40 4.77 18.96
N LYS A 128 -17.45 6.00 18.44
CA LYS A 128 -17.86 6.31 17.06
C LYS A 128 -16.62 6.32 16.17
N ILE A 129 -16.54 5.41 15.22
CA ILE A 129 -15.37 5.19 14.37
C ILE A 129 -15.77 5.47 12.93
N PHE A 130 -14.94 6.23 12.21
CA PHE A 130 -15.12 6.49 10.80
C PHE A 130 -13.92 6.00 9.98
N SER A 131 -14.18 5.16 8.98
CA SER A 131 -13.19 4.67 8.02
C SER A 131 -13.51 5.23 6.63
N PRO A 132 -12.84 6.32 6.21
CA PRO A 132 -13.11 7.01 4.94
C PRO A 132 -12.58 6.28 3.69
N SER A 133 -11.88 5.18 3.87
CA SER A 133 -11.22 4.43 2.79
C SER A 133 -11.14 2.94 3.15
N ALA A 134 -12.29 2.39 3.49
CA ALA A 134 -12.43 1.05 4.04
C ALA A 134 -12.18 -0.05 3.00
N ASN A 135 -12.16 0.27 1.70
CA ASN A 135 -12.15 -0.70 0.62
C ASN A 135 -13.25 -1.75 0.86
N LYS A 136 -12.98 -3.06 0.89
CA LYS A 136 -14.04 -4.06 1.16
C LYS A 136 -14.59 -4.02 2.60
N GLY A 137 -14.06 -3.18 3.50
CA GLY A 137 -14.51 -3.02 4.89
C GLY A 137 -14.21 -4.21 5.82
N LYS A 138 -13.33 -5.13 5.39
CA LYS A 138 -13.09 -6.39 6.14
C LYS A 138 -12.43 -6.16 7.50
N TYR A 139 -11.60 -5.13 7.67
CA TYR A 139 -10.97 -4.83 8.96
C TYR A 139 -11.97 -4.19 9.91
N GLU A 140 -12.78 -3.27 9.41
CA GLU A 140 -13.84 -2.56 10.11
C GLU A 140 -14.88 -3.55 10.63
N TYR A 141 -15.30 -4.51 9.80
CA TYR A 141 -16.19 -5.58 10.24
C TYR A 141 -15.60 -6.40 11.38
N LYS A 142 -14.30 -6.75 11.31
CA LYS A 142 -13.64 -7.45 12.41
C LYS A 142 -13.55 -6.62 13.69
N LEU A 143 -13.31 -5.32 13.58
CA LEU A 143 -13.37 -4.40 14.72
C LEU A 143 -14.78 -4.36 15.31
N SER A 144 -15.81 -4.34 14.48
CA SER A 144 -17.21 -4.32 14.94
C SER A 144 -17.57 -5.58 15.74
N GLN A 145 -17.04 -6.74 15.35
CA GLN A 145 -17.22 -7.99 16.09
C GLN A 145 -16.47 -8.01 17.43
N GLN A 146 -15.29 -7.38 17.49
CA GLN A 146 -14.49 -7.30 18.73
C GLN A 146 -15.03 -6.26 19.71
N TYR A 147 -15.69 -5.22 19.20
CA TYR A 147 -16.17 -4.07 19.98
C TYR A 147 -17.65 -3.79 19.67
N PRO A 148 -18.57 -4.67 20.10
CA PRO A 148 -20.00 -4.60 19.75
C PRO A 148 -20.68 -3.30 20.17
N ASP A 149 -20.22 -2.66 21.25
CA ASP A 149 -20.79 -1.39 21.75
C ASP A 149 -20.35 -0.15 20.93
N SER A 150 -19.54 -0.33 19.90
CA SER A 150 -18.96 0.75 19.09
C SER A 150 -19.70 0.86 17.77
N ASN A 151 -19.85 2.08 17.27
CA ASN A 151 -20.51 2.35 16.00
C ASN A 151 -19.47 2.67 14.93
N ILE A 152 -19.40 1.86 13.88
CA ILE A 152 -18.43 2.02 12.80
C ILE A 152 -19.14 2.47 11.52
N VAL A 153 -18.68 3.57 10.93
CA VAL A 153 -19.09 4.02 9.60
C VAL A 153 -17.93 3.82 8.65
N ALA A 154 -18.12 2.96 7.65
CA ALA A 154 -17.13 2.62 6.63
C ALA A 154 -17.58 3.14 5.26
N THR A 155 -16.66 3.70 4.49
CA THR A 155 -16.94 4.18 3.14
C THR A 155 -15.69 4.17 2.27
N ASP A 156 -15.87 4.39 0.98
CA ASP A 156 -14.77 4.50 0.01
C ASP A 156 -15.17 5.45 -1.13
N ILE A 157 -14.17 6.11 -1.73
CA ILE A 157 -14.36 6.95 -2.92
C ILE A 157 -14.77 6.12 -4.13
N CYS A 158 -14.43 4.83 -4.15
CA CYS A 158 -14.88 3.87 -5.13
C CYS A 158 -15.35 2.60 -4.42
N VAL A 159 -16.67 2.48 -4.21
CA VAL A 159 -17.28 1.34 -3.53
C VAL A 159 -16.90 0.03 -4.24
N PRO A 160 -16.18 -0.88 -3.57
CA PRO A 160 -15.73 -2.10 -4.21
C PRO A 160 -16.86 -3.13 -4.31
N ASN A 161 -16.76 -3.96 -5.34
CA ASN A 161 -17.53 -5.20 -5.39
C ASN A 161 -17.13 -6.06 -4.18
N GLU A 162 -18.11 -6.73 -3.56
CA GLU A 162 -17.91 -7.57 -2.37
C GLU A 162 -17.47 -6.80 -1.10
N HIS A 163 -17.85 -5.53 -0.96
CA HIS A 163 -17.78 -4.87 0.34
C HIS A 163 -18.68 -5.60 1.36
N ILE A 164 -18.34 -5.48 2.63
CA ILE A 164 -19.16 -6.00 3.72
C ILE A 164 -20.58 -5.42 3.66
N GLN A 165 -21.53 -6.18 4.19
CA GLN A 165 -22.87 -5.66 4.40
C GLN A 165 -22.92 -4.87 5.72
N THR A 166 -23.81 -3.89 5.76
CA THR A 166 -24.20 -3.21 7.00
C THR A 166 -24.80 -4.23 7.98
N SER A 167 -24.46 -4.09 9.26
CA SER A 167 -25.03 -4.85 10.39
C SER A 167 -25.16 -3.94 11.62
N ASP A 168 -25.66 -4.48 12.74
CA ASP A 168 -26.06 -3.75 13.95
C ASP A 168 -25.18 -2.55 14.31
N ASN A 169 -23.86 -2.75 14.40
CA ASN A 169 -22.91 -1.75 14.87
C ASN A 169 -21.91 -1.28 13.80
N ILE A 170 -22.13 -1.65 12.54
CA ILE A 170 -21.30 -1.22 11.40
C ILE A 170 -22.14 -0.90 10.18
N VAL A 171 -21.98 0.31 9.65
CA VAL A 171 -22.63 0.77 8.43
C VAL A 171 -21.58 0.94 7.35
N TYR A 172 -21.75 0.23 6.23
CA TYR A 172 -20.97 0.48 5.02
C TYR A 172 -21.80 1.34 4.06
N LEU A 173 -21.28 2.51 3.68
CA LEU A 173 -21.96 3.40 2.75
C LEU A 173 -21.78 2.92 1.31
N THR A 174 -22.90 2.64 0.66
CA THR A 174 -22.96 2.02 -0.67
C THR A 174 -22.79 3.02 -1.82
N GLU A 175 -22.76 4.32 -1.51
CA GLU A 175 -22.46 5.38 -2.47
C GLU A 175 -20.97 5.77 -2.43
N PRO A 176 -20.38 6.19 -3.56
CA PRO A 176 -19.04 6.78 -3.57
C PRO A 176 -18.93 8.02 -2.66
N ASN A 177 -18.01 8.01 -1.70
CA ASN A 177 -17.77 9.15 -0.82
C ASN A 177 -16.30 9.59 -0.83
N ASP A 178 -16.07 10.86 -1.15
CA ASP A 178 -14.75 11.48 -1.04
C ASP A 178 -14.47 11.84 0.43
N ALA A 179 -13.30 11.44 0.95
CA ALA A 179 -12.87 11.75 2.31
C ALA A 179 -12.78 13.27 2.58
N LEU A 180 -12.58 14.11 1.56
CA LEU A 180 -12.66 15.57 1.68
C LEU A 180 -14.07 16.08 2.01
N LYS A 181 -15.10 15.23 1.86
CA LYS A 181 -16.51 15.54 2.15
C LYS A 181 -17.05 14.75 3.33
N SER A 182 -16.17 14.25 4.20
CA SER A 182 -16.56 13.39 5.33
C SER A 182 -17.60 14.03 6.26
N ALA A 183 -17.55 15.35 6.46
CA ALA A 183 -18.55 16.06 7.26
C ALA A 183 -19.96 15.99 6.64
N GLU A 184 -20.07 16.16 5.31
CA GLU A 184 -21.33 16.03 4.58
C GLU A 184 -21.85 14.58 4.66
N CYS A 185 -20.94 13.62 4.47
CA CYS A 185 -21.23 12.19 4.52
C CYS A 185 -21.79 11.77 5.89
N LEU A 186 -21.11 12.12 6.97
CA LEU A 186 -21.51 11.80 8.34
C LEU A 186 -22.80 12.52 8.76
N SER A 187 -22.98 13.78 8.35
CA SER A 187 -24.17 14.55 8.72
C SER A 187 -25.47 13.96 8.13
N LYS A 188 -25.42 13.36 6.93
CA LYS A 188 -26.55 12.60 6.35
C LYS A 188 -26.97 11.39 7.22
N MET A 189 -26.05 10.88 8.05
CA MET A 189 -26.32 9.80 9.00
C MET A 189 -26.67 10.31 10.41
N GLY A 190 -26.80 11.63 10.60
CA GLY A 190 -26.99 12.21 11.92
C GLY A 190 -25.75 12.16 12.82
N VAL A 191 -24.56 11.91 12.25
CA VAL A 191 -23.29 11.88 12.98
C VAL A 191 -22.56 13.20 12.74
N GLN A 192 -22.36 14.00 13.80
CA GLN A 192 -21.61 15.26 13.71
C GLN A 192 -20.13 15.09 14.05
N LYS A 193 -19.84 14.24 15.03
CA LYS A 193 -18.50 14.02 15.57
C LYS A 193 -18.23 12.53 15.73
N VAL A 194 -16.97 12.14 15.50
CA VAL A 194 -16.46 10.78 15.68
C VAL A 194 -15.27 10.80 16.62
N ASP A 195 -15.07 9.71 17.34
CA ASP A 195 -13.96 9.58 18.28
C ASP A 195 -12.68 9.15 17.57
N LEU A 196 -12.81 8.24 16.60
CA LEU A 196 -11.66 7.69 15.89
C LEU A 196 -11.89 7.80 14.39
N ILE A 197 -10.86 8.24 13.67
CA ILE A 197 -10.77 8.08 12.23
C ILE A 197 -9.77 6.96 11.95
N TRP A 198 -10.22 5.91 11.29
CA TRP A 198 -9.41 4.75 10.92
C TRP A 198 -8.99 4.87 9.45
N ASP A 199 -7.78 5.40 9.19
CA ASP A 199 -7.29 5.71 7.84
C ASP A 199 -6.04 4.89 7.48
N ILE A 200 -6.22 3.57 7.39
CA ILE A 200 -5.14 2.63 7.08
C ILE A 200 -4.95 2.55 5.56
N LYS A 201 -3.83 3.12 5.07
CA LYS A 201 -3.52 3.25 3.63
C LYS A 201 -4.64 3.90 2.82
N GLY A 202 -5.43 4.78 3.43
CA GLY A 202 -6.55 5.43 2.78
C GLY A 202 -6.24 6.84 2.32
N ALA A 203 -7.14 7.77 2.62
CA ALA A 203 -7.16 9.10 2.02
C ALA A 203 -5.86 9.88 2.27
N LEU A 204 -5.29 9.85 3.47
CA LEU A 204 -4.02 10.52 3.78
C LEU A 204 -2.86 9.96 2.94
N TRP A 205 -2.85 8.64 2.69
CA TRP A 205 -1.83 7.98 1.86
C TRP A 205 -1.93 8.41 0.40
N HIS A 206 -3.16 8.46 -0.14
CA HIS A 206 -3.45 8.79 -1.54
C HIS A 206 -3.32 10.30 -1.86
N THR A 207 -3.44 11.18 -0.87
CA THR A 207 -3.43 12.63 -1.10
C THR A 207 -2.00 13.18 -1.22
N LYS A 208 -1.56 13.39 -2.46
CA LYS A 208 -0.21 13.90 -2.78
C LYS A 208 -0.12 15.42 -2.84
N ASP A 209 -1.18 16.08 -3.28
CA ASP A 209 -1.24 17.54 -3.38
C ASP A 209 -1.31 18.17 -1.99
N ILE A 210 -0.49 19.19 -1.73
CA ILE A 210 -0.37 19.76 -0.38
C ILE A 210 -1.62 20.56 0.03
N SER A 211 -2.29 21.22 -0.92
CA SER A 211 -3.51 21.97 -0.63
C SER A 211 -4.64 21.02 -0.25
N LYS A 212 -4.85 19.97 -1.06
CA LYS A 212 -5.82 18.90 -0.72
C LYS A 212 -5.48 18.17 0.56
N PHE A 213 -4.19 17.93 0.83
CA PHE A 213 -3.74 17.29 2.07
C PHE A 213 -4.09 18.15 3.29
N ASN A 214 -3.89 19.47 3.19
CA ASN A 214 -4.28 20.42 4.22
C ASN A 214 -5.80 20.39 4.45
N SER A 215 -6.60 20.51 3.39
CA SER A 215 -8.06 20.46 3.51
C SER A 215 -8.59 19.14 4.07
N LEU A 216 -7.93 18.01 3.78
CA LEU A 216 -8.28 16.72 4.37
C LEU A 216 -8.02 16.69 5.87
N LEU A 217 -6.89 17.24 6.33
CA LEU A 217 -6.60 17.34 7.76
C LEU A 217 -7.55 18.29 8.49
N GLU A 218 -7.92 19.42 7.87
CA GLU A 218 -8.96 20.33 8.40
C GLU A 218 -10.29 19.60 8.54
N THR A 219 -10.70 18.85 7.49
CA THR A 219 -11.91 18.03 7.52
C THR A 219 -11.87 17.00 8.65
N TYR A 220 -10.73 16.33 8.86
CA TYR A 220 -10.57 15.36 9.96
C TYR A 220 -10.63 16.05 11.33
N LEU A 221 -9.97 17.19 11.50
CA LEU A 221 -10.02 17.98 12.73
C LEU A 221 -11.45 18.40 13.07
N ASP A 222 -12.22 18.81 12.06
CA ASP A 222 -13.59 19.29 12.19
C ASP A 222 -14.58 18.19 12.54
N ILE A 223 -14.37 16.94 12.12
CA ILE A 223 -15.26 15.82 12.46
C ILE A 223 -14.81 15.06 13.71
N LEU A 224 -13.60 15.27 14.20
CA LEU A 224 -13.14 14.64 15.44
C LEU A 224 -13.76 15.30 16.69
N SER A 225 -14.15 14.45 17.65
CA SER A 225 -14.45 14.85 19.03
C SER A 225 -13.21 15.41 19.71
N ASP A 226 -13.36 16.10 20.85
CA ASP A 226 -12.27 16.88 21.48
C ASP A 226 -11.08 16.01 21.94
N ASN A 227 -11.34 14.74 22.26
CA ASN A 227 -10.32 13.74 22.59
C ASN A 227 -10.17 12.69 21.47
N GLY A 228 -10.57 13.06 20.26
CA GLY A 228 -10.54 12.16 19.12
C GLY A 228 -9.14 11.99 18.52
N ALA A 229 -8.96 10.94 17.73
CA ALA A 229 -7.68 10.66 17.08
C ALA A 229 -7.84 10.10 15.66
N VAL A 230 -6.84 10.38 14.82
CA VAL A 230 -6.66 9.69 13.53
C VAL A 230 -5.64 8.57 13.70
N ILE A 231 -6.00 7.36 13.28
CA ILE A 231 -5.18 6.16 13.36
C ILE A 231 -4.71 5.80 11.95
N ILE A 232 -3.39 5.67 11.78
CA ILE A 232 -2.77 5.31 10.50
C ILE A 232 -1.69 4.23 10.69
N ASP A 233 -1.42 3.45 9.65
CA ASP A 233 -0.31 2.51 9.65
C ASP A 233 1.05 3.21 9.58
N ALA A 234 2.04 2.67 10.30
CA ALA A 234 3.38 3.25 10.43
C ALA A 234 4.50 2.22 10.37
N TYR A 235 4.25 1.02 9.83
CA TYR A 235 5.28 -0.01 9.68
C TYR A 235 6.50 0.49 8.91
N ASP A 236 7.66 -0.01 9.30
CA ASP A 236 8.94 0.32 8.68
C ASP A 236 9.14 -0.55 7.43
N PHE A 237 8.97 0.05 6.25
CA PHE A 237 9.19 -0.64 4.99
C PHE A 237 10.69 -0.88 4.77
N SER A 238 11.18 -2.04 5.22
CA SER A 238 12.61 -2.39 5.09
C SER A 238 12.98 -2.78 3.66
N SER A 239 14.24 -2.59 3.28
CA SER A 239 14.83 -3.05 2.01
C SER A 239 14.66 -4.56 1.77
N LYS A 240 14.42 -5.35 2.83
CA LYS A 240 14.07 -6.78 2.73
C LYS A 240 12.75 -7.02 1.97
N TYR A 241 11.83 -6.05 1.92
CA TYR A 241 10.60 -6.16 1.12
C TYR A 241 10.85 -5.85 -0.37
N ILE A 242 11.79 -4.95 -0.68
CA ILE A 242 12.15 -4.54 -2.05
C ILE A 242 12.94 -5.65 -2.76
N LEU A 243 13.89 -6.29 -2.07
CA LEU A 243 14.80 -7.27 -2.68
C LEU A 243 14.18 -8.67 -2.87
N ASN A 244 13.05 -8.96 -2.23
CA ASN A 244 12.41 -10.26 -2.36
C ASN A 244 11.45 -10.30 -3.56
N LEU A 245 12.02 -10.56 -4.75
CA LEU A 245 11.33 -10.97 -5.98
C LEU A 245 10.59 -12.34 -5.85
N LYS A 246 10.16 -12.75 -4.65
CA LYS A 246 9.26 -13.89 -4.45
C LYS A 246 7.82 -13.37 -4.42
N PRO A 247 7.07 -13.44 -5.54
CA PRO A 247 5.92 -12.56 -5.77
C PRO A 247 4.62 -13.01 -5.08
N LYS A 248 4.65 -14.08 -4.27
CA LYS A 248 3.41 -14.72 -3.78
C LYS A 248 3.04 -14.43 -2.32
N ASN A 249 3.97 -14.09 -1.43
CA ASN A 249 3.69 -14.19 0.03
C ASN A 249 4.22 -13.02 0.90
N LYS A 250 4.28 -11.78 0.41
CA LYS A 250 4.61 -10.63 1.28
C LYS A 250 3.53 -9.57 1.13
N GLY A 251 2.64 -9.48 2.12
CA GLY A 251 1.46 -8.62 2.09
C GLY A 251 1.79 -7.14 1.90
N TYR A 252 2.97 -6.70 2.32
CA TYR A 252 3.40 -5.31 2.19
C TYR A 252 4.28 -5.09 0.95
N LYS A 253 3.71 -4.42 -0.08
CA LYS A 253 4.39 -4.02 -1.32
C LYS A 253 4.59 -2.50 -1.46
N GLU A 254 4.12 -1.74 -0.49
CA GLU A 254 4.12 -0.28 -0.52
C GLU A 254 4.53 0.29 0.84
N ASN A 255 4.93 1.56 0.87
CA ASN A 255 5.23 2.27 2.12
C ASN A 255 3.98 2.46 2.98
N SER A 256 4.16 2.53 4.29
CA SER A 256 3.09 2.85 5.23
C SER A 256 2.57 4.28 5.08
N THR A 257 1.35 4.55 5.55
CA THR A 257 0.74 5.90 5.54
C THR A 257 1.62 6.92 6.22
N TYR A 258 2.06 6.65 7.44
CA TYR A 258 2.94 7.58 8.15
C TYR A 258 4.24 7.87 7.38
N THR A 259 4.86 6.85 6.78
CA THR A 259 6.08 7.02 5.98
C THR A 259 5.86 7.95 4.79
N VAL A 260 4.70 7.83 4.14
CA VAL A 260 4.33 8.65 2.98
C VAL A 260 4.01 10.09 3.37
N ILE A 261 3.32 10.31 4.50
CA ILE A 261 2.80 11.64 4.86
C ILE A 261 3.70 12.45 5.79
N LYS A 262 4.64 11.85 6.54
CA LYS A 262 5.42 12.55 7.59
C LYS A 262 6.12 13.83 7.13
N LYS A 263 6.59 13.90 5.89
CA LYS A 263 7.21 15.11 5.32
C LYS A 263 6.18 16.18 4.96
N ARG A 264 4.94 15.80 4.64
CA ARG A 264 3.83 16.71 4.35
C ARG A 264 3.22 17.27 5.63
N LEU A 265 3.12 16.46 6.68
CA LEU A 265 2.68 16.93 8.01
C LEU A 265 3.51 18.15 8.47
N LYS A 266 4.84 18.08 8.33
CA LYS A 266 5.76 19.20 8.65
C LYS A 266 5.59 20.47 7.80
N LYS A 267 4.83 20.41 6.71
CA LYS A 267 4.56 21.57 5.85
C LYS A 267 3.25 22.27 6.19
N VAL A 268 2.41 21.65 7.01
CA VAL A 268 1.13 22.21 7.45
C VAL A 268 1.41 22.98 8.73
N SER A 269 1.39 24.31 8.67
CA SER A 269 1.90 25.18 9.74
C SER A 269 1.15 25.02 11.07
N TRP A 270 -0.16 24.78 11.02
CA TRP A 270 -1.01 24.62 12.19
C TRP A 270 -1.04 23.18 12.74
N PHE A 271 -0.42 22.22 12.05
CA PHE A 271 -0.58 20.80 12.38
C PHE A 271 -0.09 20.46 13.79
N GLU A 272 1.08 20.99 14.20
CA GLU A 272 1.64 20.72 15.52
C GLU A 272 0.87 21.41 16.65
N GLU A 273 0.07 22.43 16.34
CA GLU A 273 -0.83 23.09 17.29
C GLU A 273 -2.10 22.24 17.50
N ALA A 274 -2.62 21.64 16.42
CA ALA A 274 -3.87 20.88 16.44
C ALA A 274 -3.71 19.38 16.76
N PHE A 275 -2.54 18.79 16.48
CA PHE A 275 -2.30 17.36 16.64
C PHE A 275 -0.99 17.04 17.36
N GLU A 276 -1.02 15.96 18.15
CA GLU A 276 0.16 15.26 18.66
C GLU A 276 0.32 13.92 17.94
N VAL A 277 1.53 13.62 17.46
CA VAL A 277 1.82 12.34 16.80
C VAL A 277 2.52 11.40 17.78
N VAL A 278 1.89 10.27 18.06
CA VAL A 278 2.45 9.19 18.87
C VAL A 278 2.64 7.95 18.01
N LEU A 279 3.85 7.38 18.03
CA LEU A 279 4.15 6.09 17.39
C LEU A 279 4.05 4.97 18.42
N THR A 280 3.43 3.87 18.06
CA THR A 280 3.28 2.70 18.94
C THR A 280 3.49 1.39 18.21
N GLY A 281 4.01 0.39 18.92
CA GLY A 281 4.32 -0.93 18.39
C GLY A 281 5.56 -0.98 17.49
N GLU A 282 5.81 -2.17 16.93
CA GLU A 282 6.96 -2.46 16.08
C GLU A 282 6.59 -3.29 14.85
N GLY A 283 7.50 -3.32 13.87
CA GLY A 283 7.36 -4.16 12.68
C GLY A 283 6.11 -3.83 11.85
N GLU A 284 5.41 -4.86 11.39
CA GLU A 284 4.25 -4.75 10.49
C GLU A 284 2.99 -4.18 11.17
N ALA A 285 2.90 -4.30 12.50
CA ALA A 285 1.78 -3.81 13.30
C ALA A 285 2.05 -2.46 13.97
N LYS A 286 3.15 -1.79 13.60
CA LYS A 286 3.47 -0.44 14.08
C LYS A 286 2.46 0.57 13.53
N MET A 287 1.95 1.41 14.42
CA MET A 287 0.91 2.39 14.15
C MET A 287 1.40 3.80 14.48
N ALA A 288 0.78 4.80 13.84
CA ALA A 288 0.86 6.18 14.28
C ALA A 288 -0.53 6.67 14.64
N VAL A 289 -0.61 7.43 15.73
CA VAL A 289 -1.84 8.04 16.21
C VAL A 289 -1.64 9.55 16.20
N LEU A 290 -2.56 10.26 15.56
CA LEU A 290 -2.60 11.72 15.53
C LEU A 290 -3.71 12.12 16.52
N PHE A 291 -3.34 12.35 17.78
CA PHE A 291 -4.26 12.80 18.81
C PHE A 291 -4.61 14.26 18.57
N LYS A 292 -5.90 14.59 18.55
CA LYS A 292 -6.34 15.98 18.56
C LYS A 292 -5.95 16.61 19.88
N LYS A 293 -5.32 17.79 19.82
CA LYS A 293 -5.03 18.61 21.00
C LYS A 293 -6.28 19.42 21.35
N MET A 294 -6.60 19.49 22.63
CA MET A 294 -7.64 20.40 23.11
C MET A 294 -7.13 21.84 22.97
N HIS A 295 -7.90 22.67 22.28
CA HIS A 295 -7.75 24.12 22.30
C HIS A 295 -8.74 24.74 23.28
#